data_AF-S9SD74-F1
#
_entry.id   AF-S9SD74-F1
#
_cell.length_a   1.000
_cell.length_b   1.000
_cell.length_c   1.000
_cell.angle_alpha   90.00
_cell.angle_beta   90.00
_cell.angle_gamma   90.00
#
_symmetry.space_group_name_H-M   'P 1'
#
loop_
_entity.id
_entity.type
_entity.pdbx_description
1 polymer ?
#
loop_
_entity_poly.entity_id
_entity_poly.type
_entity_poly.pdbx_seq_one_letter_code
_entity_poly.pdbx_strand_id
1 'polypeptide(L)'
;MARNDSLDPVEKARLLRGLAFRVHRKQPCPDALAELLGEESRGGRHRIFRTALDLLAEDGVLPALQTLDLLSDEGAAIMAAVLDANDHRLLSAALGRLADHLDRIAA
;
A
#
# COMPACT_ATOMS: atom_id res chain seq x y z
N MET A 1 20.27 -16.43 8.75
CA MET A 1 20.37 -15.55 7.57
C MET A 1 18.98 -15.44 6.97
N ALA A 2 18.32 -14.30 7.20
CA ALA A 2 16.90 -14.08 6.95
C ALA A 2 16.62 -13.89 5.46
N ARG A 3 15.68 -14.64 4.90
CA ARG A 3 15.39 -14.68 3.45
C ARG A 3 13.97 -14.24 3.10
N ASN A 4 13.28 -13.48 3.96
CA ASN A 4 11.84 -13.24 3.81
C ASN A 4 11.32 -11.87 4.30
N ASP A 5 12.17 -10.83 4.39
CA ASP A 5 11.80 -9.51 4.93
C ASP A 5 11.28 -8.49 3.87
N SER A 6 11.10 -8.90 2.61
CA SER A 6 10.59 -8.02 1.53
C SER A 6 9.45 -8.66 0.74
N LEU A 7 8.52 -7.83 0.26
CA LEU A 7 7.43 -8.25 -0.63
C LEU A 7 7.95 -8.39 -2.06
N ASP A 8 7.58 -9.47 -2.75
CA ASP A 8 7.86 -9.58 -4.19
C ASP A 8 6.93 -8.65 -5.01
N PRO A 9 7.24 -8.36 -6.29
CA PRO A 9 6.42 -7.47 -7.12
C PRO A 9 4.95 -7.90 -7.26
N VAL A 10 4.67 -9.22 -7.29
CA VAL A 10 3.32 -9.77 -7.43
C VAL A 10 2.52 -9.56 -6.14
N GLU A 11 3.15 -9.76 -4.99
CA GLU A 11 2.58 -9.49 -3.67
C GLU A 11 2.27 -8.00 -3.48
N LYS A 12 3.21 -7.13 -3.88
CA LYS A 12 3.00 -5.68 -3.86
C LYS A 12 1.83 -5.27 -4.75
N ALA A 13 1.74 -5.81 -5.96
CA ALA A 13 0.63 -5.54 -6.86
C ALA A 13 -0.71 -6.03 -6.26
N ARG A 14 -0.75 -7.22 -5.63
CA ARG A 14 -1.94 -7.73 -4.94
C ARG A 14 -2.39 -6.78 -3.82
N LEU A 15 -1.47 -6.31 -2.98
CA LEU A 15 -1.79 -5.37 -1.89
C LEU A 15 -2.38 -4.07 -2.44
N LEU A 16 -1.75 -3.49 -3.46
CA LEU A 16 -2.23 -2.25 -4.09
C LEU A 16 -3.62 -2.43 -4.72
N ARG A 17 -3.89 -3.57 -5.37
CA ARG A 17 -5.22 -3.90 -5.91
C ARG A 17 -6.25 -4.05 -4.79
N GLY A 18 -5.89 -4.70 -3.68
CA GLY A 18 -6.75 -4.83 -2.50
C GLY A 18 -7.12 -3.47 -1.91
N LEU A 19 -6.13 -2.59 -1.76
CA LEU A 19 -6.35 -1.22 -1.27
C LEU A 19 -7.20 -0.41 -2.26
N ALA A 20 -6.88 -0.46 -3.55
CA ALA A 20 -7.63 0.22 -4.60
C ALA A 20 -9.11 -0.16 -4.59
N PHE A 21 -9.42 -1.46 -4.38
CA PHE A 21 -10.78 -1.97 -4.29
C PHE A 21 -11.53 -1.42 -3.07
N ARG A 22 -10.89 -1.41 -1.89
CA ARG A 22 -11.49 -0.87 -0.65
C ARG A 22 -11.78 0.62 -0.76
N VAL A 23 -10.81 1.40 -1.26
CA VAL A 23 -10.95 2.84 -1.52
C VAL A 23 -12.05 3.10 -2.55
N HIS A 24 -12.13 2.29 -3.62
CA HIS A 24 -13.22 2.39 -4.60
C HIS A 24 -14.60 2.24 -3.95
N ARG A 25 -14.72 1.36 -2.95
CA ARG A 25 -15.94 1.16 -2.15
C ARG A 25 -16.17 2.23 -1.09
N LYS A 26 -15.46 3.36 -1.18
CA LYS A 26 -15.56 4.54 -0.29
C LYS A 26 -15.11 4.27 1.15
N GLN A 27 -14.30 3.24 1.38
CA GLN A 27 -13.62 3.10 2.65
C GLN A 27 -12.50 4.16 2.74
N PRO A 28 -12.35 4.87 3.85
CA PRO A 28 -11.23 5.78 4.06
C PRO A 28 -9.90 5.04 3.87
N CYS A 29 -8.94 5.67 3.16
CA CYS A 29 -7.68 5.01 2.84
C CYS A 29 -6.87 4.54 4.07
N PRO A 30 -6.76 5.31 5.16
CA PRO A 30 -6.07 4.86 6.37
C PRO A 30 -6.72 3.59 6.95
N ASP A 31 -8.05 3.57 7.06
CA ASP A 31 -8.79 2.42 7.60
C ASP A 31 -8.66 1.19 6.70
N ALA A 32 -8.79 1.40 5.39
CA ALA A 32 -8.65 0.34 4.39
C ALA A 32 -7.26 -0.29 4.42
N LEU A 33 -6.21 0.53 4.57
CA LEU A 33 -4.83 0.07 4.67
C LEU A 33 -4.60 -0.66 5.99
N ALA A 34 -5.06 -0.11 7.12
CA ALA A 34 -4.92 -0.76 8.44
C ALA A 34 -5.56 -2.15 8.47
N GLU A 35 -6.77 -2.27 7.92
CA GLU A 35 -7.48 -3.54 7.86
C GLU A 35 -6.76 -4.55 6.95
N LEU A 36 -6.27 -4.10 5.77
CA LEU A 36 -5.55 -4.96 4.84
C LEU A 36 -4.23 -5.46 5.45
N LEU A 37 -3.45 -4.57 6.06
CA LEU A 37 -2.20 -4.94 6.73
C LEU A 37 -2.47 -5.86 7.94
N GLY A 38 -3.56 -5.63 8.67
CA GLY A 38 -3.98 -6.48 9.77
C GLY A 38 -4.35 -7.91 9.34
N GLU A 39 -5.01 -8.07 8.19
CA GLU A 39 -5.30 -9.38 7.59
C GLU A 39 -4.01 -10.12 7.21
N GLU A 40 -3.11 -9.44 6.51
CA GLU A 40 -1.85 -10.01 6.00
C GLU A 40 -0.86 -10.35 7.13
N SER A 41 -0.86 -9.54 8.21
CA SER A 41 -0.06 -9.78 9.41
C SER A 41 -0.44 -11.10 10.09
N ARG A 42 -1.75 -11.43 10.16
CA ARG A 42 -2.24 -12.71 10.70
C ARG A 42 -1.83 -13.91 9.85
N GLY A 43 -1.50 -13.69 8.57
CA GLY A 43 -1.01 -14.71 7.64
C GLY A 43 0.44 -15.17 7.87
N GLY A 44 1.13 -14.66 8.89
CA GLY A 44 2.46 -15.14 9.31
C GLY A 44 3.63 -14.23 8.95
N ARG A 45 3.41 -13.09 8.27
CA ARG A 45 4.44 -12.07 7.97
C ARG A 45 4.38 -10.87 8.91
N HIS A 46 4.13 -11.18 10.18
CA HIS A 46 3.89 -10.21 11.25
C HIS A 46 4.93 -9.09 11.34
N ARG A 47 6.21 -9.38 11.07
CA ARG A 47 7.29 -8.41 11.21
C ARG A 47 7.24 -7.27 10.20
N ILE A 48 7.01 -7.59 8.91
CA ILE A 48 6.98 -6.60 7.82
C ILE A 48 5.77 -5.67 8.01
N PHE A 49 4.60 -6.26 8.23
CA PHE A 49 3.35 -5.51 8.30
C PHE A 49 3.15 -4.77 9.62
N ARG A 50 3.81 -5.18 10.70
CA ARG A 50 3.76 -4.45 11.98
C ARG A 50 4.38 -3.07 11.85
N THR A 51 5.57 -2.94 11.25
CA THR A 51 6.21 -1.63 11.07
C THR A 51 5.34 -0.70 10.22
N ALA A 52 4.70 -1.22 9.18
CA ALA A 52 3.77 -0.44 8.37
C ALA A 52 2.52 -0.01 9.14
N LEU A 53 1.98 -0.85 10.03
CA LEU A 53 0.87 -0.50 10.92
C LEU A 53 1.26 0.58 11.94
N ASP A 54 2.45 0.47 12.51
CA ASP A 54 2.97 1.45 13.48
C ASP A 54 3.14 2.82 12.79
N LEU A 55 3.78 2.86 11.62
CA LEU A 55 3.92 4.08 10.82
C LEU A 55 2.58 4.65 10.34
N LEU A 56 1.61 3.78 10.01
CA LEU A 56 0.27 4.24 9.62
C LEU A 56 -0.43 4.98 10.77
N ALA A 57 -0.23 4.52 12.01
CA ALA A 57 -0.82 5.15 13.19
C ALA A 57 -0.13 6.46 13.57
N GLU A 58 1.18 6.55 13.38
CA GLU A 58 2.00 7.71 13.80
C GLU A 58 2.11 8.80 12.72
N ASP A 59 2.46 8.40 11.49
CA ASP A 59 2.85 9.32 10.42
C ASP A 59 1.90 9.27 9.20
N GLY A 60 0.99 8.29 9.16
CA GLY A 60 -0.07 8.19 8.17
C GLY A 60 0.23 7.28 6.97
N VAL A 61 -0.55 7.45 5.90
CA VAL A 61 -0.61 6.50 4.77
C VAL A 61 0.69 6.41 3.98
N LEU A 62 1.34 7.53 3.67
CA LEU A 62 2.52 7.53 2.80
C LEU A 62 3.71 6.80 3.41
N PRO A 63 4.13 7.08 4.66
CA PRO A 63 5.23 6.35 5.28
C PRO A 63 4.96 4.85 5.40
N ALA A 64 3.71 4.46 5.68
CA ALA A 64 3.29 3.06 5.71
C ALA A 64 3.41 2.36 4.35
N LEU A 65 3.08 3.05 3.24
CA LEU A 65 3.27 2.50 1.90
C LEU A 65 4.75 2.44 1.50
N GLN A 66 5.55 3.45 1.87
CA GLN A 66 6.98 3.50 1.57
C GLN A 66 7.77 2.43 2.33
N THR A 67 7.47 2.14 3.59
CA THR A 67 8.17 1.07 4.33
C THR A 67 7.94 -0.32 3.75
N LEU A 68 6.85 -0.51 3.00
CA LEU A 68 6.54 -1.74 2.27
C LEU A 68 7.12 -1.75 0.85
N ASP A 69 7.87 -0.70 0.51
CA ASP A 69 8.46 -0.49 -0.82
C ASP A 69 7.39 -0.54 -1.93
N LEU A 70 6.19 -0.02 -1.61
CA LEU A 70 5.08 0.13 -2.56
C LEU A 70 5.18 1.45 -3.34
N LEU A 71 5.90 2.44 -2.81
CA LEU A 71 6.14 3.74 -3.43
C LEU A 71 7.63 4.07 -3.35
N SER A 72 8.21 4.53 -4.47
CA SER A 72 9.48 5.26 -4.42
C SER A 72 9.28 6.65 -3.84
N ASP A 73 10.37 7.38 -3.60
CA ASP A 73 10.29 8.76 -3.11
C ASP A 73 9.54 9.69 -4.08
N GLU A 74 9.79 9.54 -5.39
CA GLU A 74 9.06 10.29 -6.41
C GLU A 74 7.59 9.86 -6.47
N GLY A 75 7.32 8.56 -6.33
CA GLY A 75 5.97 8.02 -6.26
C GLY A 75 5.20 8.56 -5.05
N ALA A 76 5.85 8.68 -3.90
CA ALA A 76 5.28 9.22 -2.67
C ALA A 76 4.96 10.73 -2.81
N ALA A 77 5.84 11.50 -3.44
CA ALA A 77 5.60 12.92 -3.71
C ALA A 77 4.35 13.13 -4.58
N ILE A 78 4.16 12.30 -5.61
CA ILE A 78 2.96 12.36 -6.46
C ILE A 78 1.72 11.84 -5.70
N MET A 79 1.86 10.76 -4.94
CA MET A 79 0.75 10.18 -4.17
C MET A 79 0.25 11.11 -3.07
N ALA A 80 1.12 11.96 -2.49
CA ALA A 80 0.71 13.01 -1.57
C ALA A 80 -0.33 13.94 -2.20
N ALA A 81 -0.06 14.44 -3.41
CA ALA A 81 -1.02 15.29 -4.12
C ALA A 81 -2.34 14.56 -4.45
N VAL A 82 -2.28 13.24 -4.71
CA VAL A 82 -3.48 12.42 -4.93
C VAL A 82 -4.31 12.25 -3.65
N LEU A 83 -3.66 12.06 -2.50
CA LEU A 83 -4.34 11.99 -1.20
C LEU A 83 -4.96 13.34 -0.83
N ASP A 84 -4.22 14.44 -1.02
CA ASP A 84 -4.67 15.80 -0.72
C ASP A 84 -5.88 16.23 -1.57
N ALA A 85 -5.99 15.70 -2.80
CA ALA A 85 -7.16 15.93 -3.65
C ALA A 85 -8.47 15.37 -3.06
N ASN A 86 -8.39 14.46 -2.08
CA ASN A 86 -9.52 13.86 -1.38
C ASN A 86 -10.59 13.24 -2.32
N ASP A 87 -10.15 12.70 -3.45
CA ASP A 87 -10.99 12.02 -4.43
C ASP A 87 -10.69 10.51 -4.43
N HIS A 88 -11.60 9.74 -3.84
CA HIS A 88 -11.51 8.27 -3.76
C HIS A 88 -11.43 7.59 -5.15
N ARG A 89 -12.02 8.18 -6.20
CA ARG A 89 -11.94 7.63 -7.56
C ARG A 89 -10.54 7.81 -8.12
N LEU A 90 -9.96 9.00 -7.92
CA LEU A 90 -8.60 9.30 -8.34
C LEU A 90 -7.60 8.43 -7.57
N LEU A 91 -7.73 8.33 -6.25
CA LEU A 91 -6.86 7.51 -5.42
C LEU A 91 -6.94 6.02 -5.80
N SER A 92 -8.15 5.48 -5.93
CA SER A 92 -8.34 4.10 -6.38
C SER A 92 -7.72 3.85 -7.75
N ALA A 93 -7.90 4.76 -8.71
CA ALA A 93 -7.30 4.65 -10.03
C ALA A 93 -5.77 4.71 -9.97
N ALA A 94 -5.19 5.61 -9.19
CA ALA A 94 -3.74 5.73 -9.01
C ALA A 94 -3.13 4.45 -8.44
N LEU A 95 -3.73 3.90 -7.38
CA LEU A 95 -3.30 2.63 -6.78
C LEU A 95 -3.42 1.45 -7.76
N GLY A 96 -4.49 1.40 -8.54
CA GLY A 96 -4.67 0.38 -9.59
C GLY A 96 -3.61 0.47 -10.68
N ARG A 97 -3.28 1.68 -11.16
CA ARG A 97 -2.25 1.92 -12.17
C ARG A 97 -0.85 1.59 -11.67
N LEU A 98 -0.58 1.86 -10.40
CA LEU A 98 0.66 1.49 -9.74
C LEU A 98 0.81 -0.03 -9.69
N ALA A 99 -0.26 -0.76 -9.32
CA ALA A 99 -0.27 -2.22 -9.36
C ALA A 99 -0.01 -2.76 -10.78
N ASP A 100 -0.69 -2.21 -11.80
CA ASP A 100 -0.48 -2.58 -13.20
C ASP A 100 0.96 -2.29 -13.68
N HIS A 101 1.63 -1.30 -13.09
CA HIS A 101 3.05 -1.05 -13.36
C HIS A 101 3.95 -2.11 -12.73
N LEU A 102 3.70 -2.47 -11.46
CA LEU A 102 4.44 -3.52 -10.76
C LEU A 102 4.32 -4.88 -11.44
N ASP A 103 3.13 -5.24 -11.92
CA ASP A 103 2.92 -6.48 -12.68
C ASP A 103 3.72 -6.47 -14.00
N ARG A 104 3.82 -5.33 -14.68
CA ARG A 104 4.57 -5.20 -15.94
C ARG A 104 6.07 -5.31 -15.79
N ILE A 105 6.63 -4.85 -14.67
CA ILE A 105 8.07 -4.98 -14.40
C ILE A 105 8.44 -6.37 -13.84
N ALA A 106 7.46 -7.13 -13.38
CA ALA A 106 7.63 -8.48 -12.86
C ALA A 106 7.59 -9.57 -13.95
N ALA A 107 7.04 -9.25 -15.12
CA ALA A 107 6.94 -10.11 -16.30
C ALA A 107 8.20 -10.04 -17.18
#